data_AF-A0A7C9AEA7-F1
#
_entry.id   AF-A0A7C9AEA7-F1
#
_cell.length_a   1.000
_cell.length_b   1.000
_cell.length_c   1.000
_cell.angle_alpha   90.00
_cell.angle_beta   90.00
_cell.angle_gamma   90.00
#
_symmetry.space_group_name_H-M   'P 1'
#
loop_
_entity.id
_entity.type
_entity.pdbx_description
1 polymer ?
#
loop_
_entity_poly.entity_id
_entity_poly.type
_entity_poly.pdbx_seq_one_letter_code
_entity_poly.pdbx_strand_id
1 'polypeptide(L)'
;NSSLDKLLSDIHFREVITNIPLAGFIFDDGSSQCCCWANGERAVKFLQLHEEMPQVGFGSCWWRLPCVGSDKACSTPSSYLNKILKRHGRVTVKNYGSVYETSCQDLQLSVGSEFMFGSQDENMLRFIVFNACSSTNWSVIGHAMHSNTINELGKYLMEEQMNMPALPNLWAREVYPVDTLAEARSLYQDL
;
A
#
# COMPACT_ATOMS: atom_id res chain seq x y z
N ASN A 1 -25.30 -11.70 -25.43
CA ASN A 1 -23.93 -11.99 -24.93
C ASN A 1 -23.23 -10.81 -24.26
N SER A 2 -23.37 -9.55 -24.71
CA SER A 2 -22.68 -8.40 -24.06
C SER A 2 -23.00 -8.17 -22.56
N SER A 3 -24.18 -8.55 -22.06
CA SER A 3 -24.55 -8.37 -20.63
C SER A 3 -23.90 -9.42 -19.71
N LEU A 4 -23.64 -10.62 -20.25
CA LEU A 4 -23.01 -11.71 -19.51
C LEU A 4 -21.50 -11.50 -19.41
N ASP A 5 -20.88 -10.92 -20.44
CA ASP A 5 -19.47 -10.51 -20.40
C ASP A 5 -19.23 -9.34 -19.44
N LYS A 6 -20.21 -8.42 -19.31
CA LYS A 6 -20.18 -7.33 -18.32
C LYS A 6 -20.36 -7.84 -16.88
N LEU A 7 -21.25 -8.81 -16.69
CA LEU A 7 -21.40 -9.52 -15.42
C LEU A 7 -20.17 -10.36 -15.08
N LEU A 8 -19.53 -11.01 -16.05
CA LEU A 8 -18.30 -11.76 -15.83
C LEU A 8 -17.09 -10.84 -15.59
N SER A 9 -17.04 -9.65 -16.21
CA SER A 9 -16.06 -8.63 -15.84
C SER A 9 -16.33 -8.09 -14.43
N ASP A 10 -17.59 -7.87 -14.05
CA ASP A 10 -17.97 -7.44 -12.69
C ASP A 10 -17.74 -8.55 -11.64
N ILE A 11 -17.86 -9.83 -12.04
CA ILE A 11 -17.59 -11.00 -11.19
C ILE A 11 -16.08 -11.29 -11.11
N HIS A 12 -15.29 -10.96 -12.13
CA HIS A 12 -13.80 -10.96 -12.04
C HIS A 12 -13.25 -9.72 -11.31
N PHE A 13 -13.95 -8.58 -11.34
CA PHE A 13 -13.70 -7.44 -10.45
C PHE A 13 -14.10 -7.70 -9.00
N ARG A 14 -14.75 -8.84 -8.73
CA ARG A 14 -14.89 -9.41 -7.39
C ARG A 14 -13.62 -10.16 -6.96
N GLU A 15 -12.45 -9.81 -7.54
CA GLU A 15 -11.17 -10.02 -6.87
C GLU A 15 -11.33 -9.53 -5.44
N VAL A 16 -11.15 -10.45 -4.50
CA VAL A 16 -11.31 -10.24 -3.06
C VAL A 16 -10.62 -8.93 -2.70
N ILE A 17 -11.40 -7.86 -2.52
CA ILE A 17 -10.88 -6.58 -2.04
C ILE A 17 -10.28 -6.93 -0.70
N THR A 18 -8.95 -6.89 -0.65
CA THR A 18 -8.25 -7.10 0.60
C THR A 18 -8.73 -6.01 1.54
N ASN A 19 -9.50 -6.39 2.56
CA ASN A 19 -10.01 -5.43 3.52
C ASN A 19 -8.84 -4.98 4.38
N ILE A 20 -8.24 -3.84 4.03
CA ILE A 20 -7.15 -3.23 4.79
C ILE A 20 -7.79 -2.31 5.82
N PRO A 21 -7.82 -2.71 7.11
CA PRO A 21 -8.53 -1.95 8.13
C PRO A 21 -7.83 -0.62 8.42
N LEU A 22 -6.51 -0.58 8.24
CA LEU A 22 -5.68 0.58 8.51
C LEU A 22 -4.38 0.51 7.69
N ALA A 23 -4.05 1.60 7.01
CA ALA A 23 -2.75 1.88 6.45
C ALA A 23 -2.37 3.31 6.80
N GLY A 24 -1.11 3.53 7.18
CA GLY A 24 -0.59 4.83 7.57
C GLY A 24 0.69 5.13 6.82
N PHE A 25 0.78 6.34 6.28
CA PHE A 25 1.94 6.84 5.56
C PHE A 25 2.30 8.23 6.06
N ILE A 26 3.57 8.58 6.00
CA ILE A 26 4.00 9.96 6.23
C ILE A 26 4.08 10.66 4.88
N PHE A 27 3.43 11.81 4.80
CA PHE A 27 3.37 12.66 3.62
C PHE A 27 4.22 13.89 3.87
N ASP A 28 5.00 14.25 2.85
CA ASP A 28 5.83 15.45 2.82
C ASP A 28 5.49 16.23 1.55
N ASP A 29 5.00 17.46 1.71
CA ASP A 29 4.70 18.36 0.60
C ASP A 29 5.86 19.32 0.27
N GLY A 30 7.01 19.13 0.92
CA GLY A 30 8.20 19.97 0.84
C GLY A 30 8.20 21.15 1.82
N SER A 31 7.05 21.49 2.42
CA SER A 31 6.91 22.56 3.40
C SER A 31 6.64 22.02 4.81
N SER A 32 5.91 20.92 4.91
CA SER A 32 5.49 20.30 6.15
C SER A 32 5.24 18.80 5.97
N GLN A 33 5.29 18.08 7.09
CA GLN A 33 5.01 16.65 7.13
C GLN A 33 3.72 16.36 7.90
N CYS A 34 2.98 15.34 7.47
CA CYS A 34 1.80 14.86 8.18
C CYS A 34 1.67 13.34 8.11
N CYS A 35 0.99 12.75 9.10
CA CYS A 35 0.58 11.36 9.07
C CYS A 35 -0.77 11.25 8.36
N CYS A 36 -0.79 10.53 7.24
CA CYS A 36 -1.99 10.24 6.48
C CYS A 36 -2.44 8.80 6.72
N TRP A 37 -3.69 8.63 7.14
CA TRP A 37 -4.29 7.35 7.47
C TRP A 37 -5.44 7.02 6.52
N ALA A 38 -5.52 5.75 6.11
CA ALA A 38 -6.53 5.27 5.17
C ALA A 38 -6.98 3.84 5.50
N ASN A 39 -8.13 3.47 4.97
CA ASN A 39 -8.68 2.12 5.05
C ASN A 39 -9.40 1.73 3.75
N GLY A 40 -9.67 0.43 3.60
CA GLY A 40 -10.37 -0.14 2.46
C GLY A 40 -9.73 0.25 1.12
N GLU A 41 -10.54 0.67 0.15
CA GLU A 41 -10.08 1.01 -1.20
C GLU A 41 -9.00 2.11 -1.24
N ARG A 42 -9.02 3.07 -0.30
CA ARG A 42 -7.99 4.12 -0.24
C ARG A 42 -6.61 3.55 0.11
N ALA A 43 -6.58 2.61 1.05
CA ALA A 43 -5.35 1.93 1.42
C ALA A 43 -4.85 1.04 0.27
N VAL A 44 -5.76 0.38 -0.43
CA VAL A 44 -5.46 -0.42 -1.63
C VAL A 44 -4.83 0.44 -2.73
N LYS A 45 -5.31 1.68 -2.93
CA LYS A 45 -4.72 2.65 -3.84
C LYS A 45 -3.31 3.07 -3.41
N PHE A 46 -3.11 3.49 -2.16
CA PHE A 46 -1.78 3.87 -1.68
C PHE A 46 -0.75 2.75 -1.87
N LEU A 47 -1.16 1.50 -1.62
CA LEU A 47 -0.31 0.33 -1.77
C LEU A 47 -0.19 -0.17 -3.22
N GLN A 48 -0.84 0.50 -4.18
CA GLN A 48 -0.80 0.20 -5.62
C GLN A 48 -1.13 -1.28 -5.93
N LEU A 49 -2.07 -1.86 -5.18
CA LEU A 49 -2.31 -3.31 -5.24
C LEU A 49 -2.99 -3.77 -6.52
N HIS A 50 -3.55 -2.84 -7.30
CA HIS A 50 -4.18 -3.11 -8.59
C HIS A 50 -3.23 -2.94 -9.78
N GLU A 51 -2.03 -2.40 -9.56
CA GLU A 51 -1.06 -2.24 -10.62
C GLU A 51 -0.44 -3.59 -10.99
N GLU A 52 -0.18 -3.79 -12.28
CA GLU A 52 0.49 -5.00 -12.73
C GLU A 52 1.92 -5.04 -12.23
N MET A 53 2.34 -6.18 -11.67
CA MET A 53 3.73 -6.35 -11.26
C MET A 53 4.65 -6.32 -12.49
N PRO A 54 5.78 -5.59 -12.44
CA PRO A 54 6.73 -5.58 -13.53
C PRO A 54 7.28 -7.00 -13.76
N GLN A 55 7.03 -7.55 -14.95
CA GLN A 55 7.38 -8.92 -15.31
C GLN A 55 8.87 -9.11 -15.65
N VAL A 56 9.63 -8.03 -15.90
CA VAL A 56 11.02 -8.12 -16.37
C VAL A 56 11.89 -6.97 -15.85
N GLY A 57 12.95 -7.34 -15.11
CA GLY A 57 14.28 -6.70 -15.21
C GLY A 57 14.46 -5.29 -14.64
N PHE A 58 14.53 -5.18 -13.31
CA PHE A 58 15.50 -4.26 -12.68
C PHE A 58 16.60 -5.09 -12.00
N GLY A 59 17.83 -4.62 -12.16
CA GLY A 59 19.08 -5.37 -11.99
C GLY A 59 19.21 -6.18 -10.70
N SER A 60 19.91 -7.32 -10.83
CA SER A 60 20.55 -8.15 -9.80
C SER A 60 20.10 -7.93 -8.35
N CYS A 61 19.50 -8.98 -7.77
CA CYS A 61 19.20 -9.18 -6.34
C CYS A 61 17.79 -8.76 -5.89
N TRP A 62 16.83 -9.70 -6.00
CA TRP A 62 16.03 -10.25 -4.87
C TRP A 62 14.82 -11.11 -5.32
N TRP A 63 14.48 -11.15 -6.61
CA TRP A 63 13.11 -11.51 -7.04
C TRP A 63 12.99 -12.67 -8.05
N ARG A 64 13.85 -13.69 -8.02
CA ARG A 64 13.62 -14.89 -8.86
C ARG A 64 12.47 -15.72 -8.31
N LEU A 65 11.24 -15.33 -8.65
CA LEU A 65 10.09 -16.23 -8.60
C LEU A 65 10.25 -17.26 -9.73
N PRO A 66 10.25 -18.56 -9.44
CA PRO A 66 10.21 -19.56 -10.49
C PRO A 66 8.80 -19.57 -11.08
N CYS A 67 8.64 -18.92 -12.24
CA CYS A 67 7.46 -19.09 -13.07
C CYS A 67 7.48 -20.51 -13.66
N VAL A 68 7.10 -21.50 -12.86
CA VAL A 68 6.82 -22.85 -13.35
C VAL A 68 5.38 -22.87 -13.83
N GLY A 69 5.24 -22.75 -15.16
CA GLY A 69 4.13 -23.23 -15.98
C GLY A 69 2.72 -23.08 -15.42
N SER A 70 2.08 -21.93 -15.64
CA SER A 70 0.65 -21.85 -15.92
C SER A 70 0.30 -20.48 -16.50
N ASP A 71 -0.84 -20.39 -17.17
CA ASP A 71 -1.30 -19.33 -18.07
C ASP A 71 -1.07 -17.87 -17.62
N LYS A 72 -0.96 -16.99 -18.62
CA LYS A 72 -0.74 -15.53 -18.60
C LYS A 72 -1.72 -14.72 -17.73
N ALA A 73 -1.77 -14.95 -16.42
CA ALA A 73 -2.34 -14.01 -15.47
C ALA A 73 -1.20 -13.23 -14.84
N CYS A 74 -1.00 -11.99 -15.29
CA CYS A 74 -0.15 -11.02 -14.59
C CYS A 74 -0.68 -10.94 -13.16
N SER A 75 0.05 -11.47 -12.18
CA SER A 75 -0.47 -11.56 -10.81
C SER A 75 -0.31 -10.20 -10.14
N THR A 76 -1.43 -9.55 -9.83
CA THR A 76 -1.46 -8.27 -9.11
C THR A 76 -0.94 -8.46 -7.68
N PRO A 77 -0.38 -7.42 -7.04
CA PRO A 77 -0.02 -7.47 -5.62
C PRO A 77 -1.20 -7.85 -4.72
N SER A 78 -2.42 -7.43 -5.09
CA SER A 78 -3.66 -7.84 -4.43
C SER A 78 -3.84 -9.37 -4.40
N SER A 79 -3.60 -10.06 -5.52
CA SER A 79 -3.73 -11.51 -5.60
C SER A 79 -2.78 -12.25 -4.66
N TYR A 80 -1.54 -11.74 -4.50
CA TYR A 80 -0.55 -12.29 -3.57
C TYR A 80 -0.89 -11.98 -2.12
N LEU A 81 -1.26 -10.74 -1.83
CA LEU A 81 -1.65 -10.33 -0.48
C LEU A 81 -2.83 -11.18 0.02
N ASN A 82 -3.80 -11.48 -0.83
CA ASN A 82 -4.89 -12.39 -0.53
C ASN A 82 -4.42 -13.83 -0.22
N LYS A 83 -3.39 -14.34 -0.90
CA LYS A 83 -2.79 -15.66 -0.59
C LYS A 83 -2.05 -15.65 0.75
N ILE A 84 -1.37 -14.56 1.08
CA ILE A 84 -0.69 -14.39 2.37
C ILE A 84 -1.75 -14.34 3.49
N LEU A 85 -2.79 -13.54 3.33
CA LEU A 85 -3.86 -13.40 4.33
C LEU A 85 -4.66 -14.69 4.53
N LYS A 86 -4.91 -15.47 3.47
CA LYS A 86 -5.53 -16.80 3.62
C LYS A 86 -4.71 -17.77 4.46
N ARG A 87 -3.37 -17.65 4.46
CA ARG A 87 -2.47 -18.51 5.23
C ARG A 87 -2.30 -18.03 6.67
N HIS A 88 -2.13 -16.72 6.86
CA HIS A 88 -1.73 -16.17 8.16
C HIS A 88 -2.87 -15.47 8.93
N GLY A 89 -4.03 -15.28 8.29
CA GLY A 89 -5.21 -14.61 8.84
C GLY A 89 -5.07 -13.09 8.96
N ARG A 90 -4.04 -12.63 9.67
CA ARG A 90 -3.72 -11.20 9.89
C ARG A 90 -2.23 -10.97 9.67
N VAL A 91 -1.91 -9.90 8.96
CA VAL A 91 -0.56 -9.42 8.73
C VAL A 91 -0.48 -7.98 9.20
N THR A 92 0.56 -7.66 9.97
CA THR A 92 0.92 -6.29 10.32
C THR A 92 2.32 -6.01 9.80
N VAL A 93 2.48 -4.90 9.09
CA VAL A 93 3.75 -4.44 8.54
C VAL A 93 4.07 -3.09 9.17
N LYS A 94 5.24 -2.95 9.80
CA LYS A 94 5.67 -1.74 10.50
C LYS A 94 7.01 -1.31 9.93
N ASN A 95 7.14 -0.05 9.57
CA ASN A 95 8.42 0.54 9.19
C ASN A 95 8.98 1.32 10.38
N TYR A 96 10.14 0.89 10.89
CA TYR A 96 10.89 1.58 11.94
C TYR A 96 12.03 2.42 11.40
N GLY A 97 12.19 2.45 10.08
CA GLY A 97 13.16 3.30 9.41
C GLY A 97 12.89 4.76 9.71
N SER A 98 13.91 5.57 9.44
CA SER A 98 13.75 7.03 9.54
C SER A 98 12.61 7.49 8.63
N VAL A 99 11.89 8.52 9.05
CA VAL A 99 10.86 9.19 8.22
C VAL A 99 11.46 9.69 6.89
N TYR A 100 12.76 9.97 6.87
CA TYR A 100 13.51 10.40 5.69
C TYR A 100 14.07 9.25 4.86
N GLU A 101 13.90 8.00 5.29
CA GLU A 101 14.45 6.83 4.64
C GLU A 101 13.37 6.05 3.89
N THR A 102 13.38 6.17 2.57
CA THR A 102 12.46 5.46 1.67
C THR A 102 12.88 4.02 1.38
N SER A 103 14.03 3.58 1.90
CA SER A 103 14.62 2.26 1.61
C SER A 103 13.74 1.08 2.06
N CYS A 104 12.85 1.31 3.04
CA CYS A 104 12.02 0.27 3.67
C CYS A 104 12.85 -0.93 4.19
N GLN A 105 14.11 -0.73 4.55
CA GLN A 105 14.98 -1.81 5.03
C GLN A 105 14.61 -2.25 6.46
N ASP A 106 14.14 -1.31 7.28
CA ASP A 106 13.73 -1.54 8.68
C ASP A 106 12.25 -1.93 8.83
N LEU A 107 11.78 -2.82 7.93
CA LEU A 107 10.43 -3.37 8.02
C LEU A 107 10.36 -4.54 9.00
N GLN A 108 9.56 -4.38 10.05
CA GLN A 108 9.15 -5.46 10.93
C GLN A 108 7.83 -6.05 10.43
N LEU A 109 7.83 -7.35 10.20
CA LEU A 109 6.65 -8.10 9.80
C LEU A 109 6.18 -8.95 10.98
N SER A 110 4.91 -8.82 11.35
CA SER A 110 4.28 -9.68 12.35
C SER A 110 3.01 -10.32 11.79
N VAL A 111 2.75 -11.54 12.26
CA VAL A 111 1.60 -12.35 11.85
C VAL A 111 0.76 -12.68 13.05
N GLY A 112 -0.56 -12.71 12.85
CA GLY A 112 -1.52 -13.08 13.88
C GLY A 112 -1.55 -14.59 14.19
N SER A 113 -0.77 -15.40 13.47
CA SER A 113 -0.68 -16.85 13.64
C SER A 113 0.67 -17.27 14.21
N GLU A 114 0.74 -18.47 14.80
CA GLU A 114 1.98 -19.07 15.31
C GLU A 114 3.00 -19.40 14.20
N PHE A 115 2.62 -19.28 12.92
CA PHE A 115 3.49 -19.56 11.78
C PHE A 115 4.32 -18.34 11.41
N MET A 116 5.63 -18.56 11.17
CA MET A 116 6.53 -17.52 10.65
C MET A 116 6.31 -17.29 9.14
N PHE A 117 6.63 -16.09 8.67
CA PHE A 117 6.62 -15.80 7.24
C PHE A 117 7.65 -16.65 6.50
N GLY A 118 7.26 -17.13 5.32
CA GLY A 118 8.25 -17.60 4.35
C GLY A 118 9.00 -16.41 3.74
N SER A 119 10.25 -16.60 3.33
CA SER A 119 11.07 -15.55 2.71
C SER A 119 10.40 -14.88 1.50
N GLN A 120 9.61 -15.65 0.74
CA GLN A 120 8.82 -15.13 -0.39
C GLN A 120 7.72 -14.14 0.06
N ASP A 121 7.02 -14.45 1.15
CA ASP A 121 5.94 -13.61 1.67
C ASP A 121 6.51 -12.30 2.21
N GLU A 122 7.62 -12.38 2.94
CA GLU A 122 8.30 -11.19 3.44
C GLU A 122 8.77 -10.28 2.30
N ASN A 123 9.45 -10.86 1.30
CA ASN A 123 9.96 -10.11 0.17
C ASN A 123 8.82 -9.44 -0.62
N MET A 124 7.68 -10.10 -0.73
CA MET A 124 6.51 -9.52 -1.38
C MET A 124 5.93 -8.34 -0.59
N LEU A 125 5.80 -8.48 0.74
CA LEU A 125 5.32 -7.39 1.60
C LEU A 125 6.29 -6.20 1.58
N ARG A 126 7.60 -6.45 1.59
CA ARG A 126 8.62 -5.41 1.43
C ARG A 126 8.48 -4.70 0.08
N PHE A 127 8.29 -5.45 -1.01
CA PHE A 127 8.08 -4.87 -2.34
C PHE A 127 6.84 -3.98 -2.39
N ILE A 128 5.71 -4.42 -1.83
CA ILE A 128 4.47 -3.63 -1.80
C ILE A 128 4.68 -2.30 -1.09
N VAL A 129 5.30 -2.32 0.10
CA VAL A 129 5.55 -1.08 0.86
C VAL A 129 6.56 -0.18 0.15
N PHE A 130 7.64 -0.76 -0.37
CA PHE A 130 8.65 0.00 -1.11
C PHE A 130 8.08 0.68 -2.35
N ASN A 131 7.26 -0.04 -3.13
CA ASN A 131 6.61 0.50 -4.31
C ASN A 131 5.66 1.65 -3.94
N ALA A 132 4.86 1.47 -2.89
CA ALA A 132 3.96 2.50 -2.38
C ALA A 132 4.67 3.82 -2.05
N CYS A 133 5.89 3.74 -1.50
CA CYS A 133 6.67 4.91 -1.08
C CYS A 133 7.54 5.54 -2.20
N SER A 134 7.88 4.79 -3.25
CA SER A 134 8.93 5.21 -4.19
C SER A 134 8.45 5.51 -5.61
N SER A 135 7.31 4.97 -6.03
CA SER A 135 6.94 4.98 -7.46
C SER A 135 6.06 6.15 -7.88
N THR A 136 5.29 6.74 -6.94
CA THR A 136 4.15 7.61 -7.29
C THR A 136 4.01 8.76 -6.30
N ASN A 137 3.81 9.96 -6.85
CA ASN A 137 3.36 11.12 -6.07
C ASN A 137 1.84 11.07 -5.92
N TRP A 138 1.34 11.44 -4.76
CA TRP A 138 -0.08 11.31 -4.43
C TRP A 138 -0.69 12.68 -4.10
N SER A 139 -1.88 12.94 -4.63
CA SER A 139 -2.77 13.98 -4.15
C SER A 139 -3.77 13.35 -3.18
N VAL A 140 -3.81 13.88 -1.97
CA VAL A 140 -4.65 13.37 -0.89
C VAL A 140 -5.58 14.46 -0.41
N ILE A 141 -6.87 14.17 -0.46
CA ILE A 141 -7.89 15.00 0.15
C ILE A 141 -8.37 14.29 1.39
N GLY A 142 -8.27 14.96 2.54
CA GLY A 142 -8.69 14.40 3.81
C GLY A 142 -9.08 15.48 4.81
N HIS A 143 -9.34 15.06 6.03
CA HIS A 143 -9.63 15.95 7.14
C HIS A 143 -8.67 15.70 8.28
N ALA A 144 -8.34 16.77 9.00
CA ALA A 144 -7.60 16.67 10.25
C ALA A 144 -8.40 15.82 11.23
N MET A 145 -7.75 14.87 11.88
CA MET A 145 -8.38 14.04 12.90
C MET A 145 -8.68 14.84 14.15
N HIS A 146 -9.81 14.54 14.78
CA HIS A 146 -10.11 15.05 16.12
C HIS A 146 -9.26 14.35 17.18
N SER A 147 -8.99 15.03 18.29
CA SER A 147 -8.17 14.52 19.40
C SER A 147 -8.66 13.16 19.93
N ASN A 148 -9.97 12.93 19.98
CA ASN A 148 -10.53 11.65 20.42
C ASN A 148 -10.12 10.49 19.49
N THR A 149 -10.21 10.69 18.17
CA THR A 149 -9.81 9.71 17.17
C THR A 149 -8.31 9.45 17.21
N ILE A 150 -7.51 10.50 17.41
CA ILE A 150 -6.05 10.39 17.58
C ILE A 150 -5.74 9.55 18.83
N ASN A 151 -6.44 9.77 19.94
CA ASN A 151 -6.23 9.01 21.18
C ASN A 151 -6.58 7.52 21.02
N GLU A 152 -7.68 7.21 20.33
CA GLU A 152 -8.07 5.82 20.05
C GLU A 152 -7.06 5.13 19.13
N LEU A 153 -6.65 5.81 18.06
CA LEU A 153 -5.60 5.32 17.17
C LEU A 153 -4.27 5.12 17.92
N GLY A 154 -3.91 6.04 18.81
CA GLY A 154 -2.72 5.92 19.65
C GLY A 154 -2.74 4.69 20.54
N LYS A 155 -3.89 4.35 21.14
CA LYS A 155 -4.05 3.11 21.91
C LYS A 155 -3.86 1.87 21.04
N TYR A 156 -4.47 1.85 19.86
CA TYR A 156 -4.32 0.75 18.90
C TYR A 156 -2.87 0.56 18.46
N LEU A 157 -2.16 1.66 18.17
CA LEU A 157 -0.74 1.61 17.80
C LEU A 157 0.14 1.15 18.96
N MET A 158 -0.16 1.55 20.20
CA MET A 158 0.56 1.09 21.39
C MET A 158 0.40 -0.41 21.64
N GLU A 159 -0.81 -0.97 21.45
CA GLU A 159 -1.03 -2.43 21.47
C GLU A 159 -0.17 -3.14 20.43
N GLU A 160 0.03 -2.47 19.29
CA GLU A 160 0.93 -2.92 18.23
C GLU A 160 2.40 -2.46 18.43
N GLN A 161 2.81 -2.04 19.63
CA GLN A 161 4.19 -1.62 19.93
C GLN A 161 4.75 -0.52 19.01
N MET A 162 3.87 0.31 18.44
CA MET A 162 4.22 1.44 17.59
C MET A 162 3.91 2.76 18.29
N ASN A 163 4.87 3.69 18.23
CA ASN A 163 4.65 5.05 18.71
C ASN A 163 4.01 5.89 17.60
N MET A 164 3.00 6.67 17.97
CA MET A 164 2.44 7.64 17.05
C MET A 164 3.45 8.78 16.83
N PRO A 165 3.78 9.15 15.58
CA PRO A 165 4.62 10.31 15.31
C PRO A 165 3.96 11.59 15.83
N ALA A 166 4.76 12.52 16.33
CA ALA A 166 4.30 13.84 16.77
C ALA A 166 4.06 14.77 15.56
N LEU A 167 3.28 14.30 14.58
CA LEU A 167 2.92 15.01 13.36
C LEU A 167 1.41 15.25 13.32
N PRO A 168 0.94 16.24 12.54
CA PRO A 168 -0.48 16.39 12.25
C PRO A 168 -1.04 15.09 11.66
N ASN A 169 -2.20 14.65 12.18
CA ASN A 169 -2.85 13.41 11.74
C ASN A 169 -4.04 13.76 10.84
N LEU A 170 -4.06 13.18 9.64
CA LEU A 170 -5.07 13.35 8.62
C LEU A 170 -5.70 12.00 8.28
N TRP A 171 -7.03 11.96 8.15
CA TRP A 171 -7.73 10.81 7.60
C TRP A 171 -8.08 11.07 6.14
N ALA A 172 -7.58 10.21 5.26
CA ALA A 172 -7.79 10.31 3.83
C ALA A 172 -9.26 10.03 3.48
N ARG A 173 -9.84 10.92 2.68
CA ARG A 173 -11.17 10.76 2.08
C ARG A 173 -11.05 10.32 0.62
N GLU A 174 -10.13 10.95 -0.11
CA GLU A 174 -9.88 10.69 -1.53
C GLU A 174 -8.37 10.69 -1.79
N VAL A 175 -7.93 9.80 -2.68
CA VAL A 175 -6.52 9.55 -2.98
C VAL A 175 -6.39 9.32 -4.48
N TYR A 176 -5.50 10.06 -5.12
CA TYR A 176 -5.25 10.01 -6.55
C TYR A 176 -3.76 10.06 -6.85
N PRO A 177 -3.26 9.25 -7.79
CA PRO A 177 -1.90 9.38 -8.28
C PRO A 177 -1.80 10.69 -9.08
N VAL A 178 -0.69 11.40 -8.90
CA VAL A 178 -0.39 12.65 -9.61
C VAL A 178 0.67 12.36 -10.65
N ASP A 179 0.33 12.62 -11.91
CA ASP A 179 1.32 12.71 -12.98
C ASP A 179 1.95 14.11 -12.94
N THR A 180 3.04 14.23 -12.18
CA THR A 180 3.78 15.49 -12.04
C THR A 180 4.26 16.05 -13.38
N LEU A 181 4.48 15.19 -14.36
CA LEU A 181 4.94 15.60 -15.68
C LEU A 181 3.78 16.19 -16.49
N ALA A 182 2.60 15.58 -16.42
CA ALA A 182 1.38 16.16 -17.00
C ALA A 182 1.02 17.49 -16.34
N GLU A 183 1.11 17.58 -15.01
CA GLU A 183 0.83 18.81 -14.25
C GLU A 183 1.82 19.94 -14.60
N ALA A 184 3.11 19.62 -14.68
CA ALA A 184 4.10 20.58 -15.15
C ALA A 184 3.78 21.07 -16.57
N ARG A 185 3.42 20.16 -17.48
CA ARG A 185 3.06 20.52 -18.86
C ARG A 185 1.84 21.43 -18.94
N SER A 186 0.79 21.21 -18.14
CA SER A 186 -0.38 22.10 -18.13
C SER A 186 -0.01 23.50 -17.67
N LEU A 187 0.81 23.63 -16.63
CA LEU A 187 1.26 24.94 -16.13
C LEU A 187 2.05 25.73 -17.18
N TYR A 188 2.86 25.04 -18.01
CA TYR A 188 3.58 25.68 -19.11
C TYR A 188 2.69 26.06 -20.31
N GLN A 189 1.53 25.43 -20.49
CA GLN A 189 0.60 25.77 -21.57
C GLN A 189 -0.31 26.95 -21.22
N ASP A 190 -0.52 27.20 -19.93
CA ASP A 190 -1.31 28.31 -19.41
C ASP A 190 -0.52 29.63 -19.25
N LEU A 191 0.77 29.64 -19.63
CA LEU A 191 1.67 30.81 -19.66
C LEU A 191 1.78 31.40 -21.08
#